data_AF-A0A239LAC2-F1
#
_entry.id   AF-A0A239LAC2-F1
#
_cell.length_a   1.000
_cell.length_b   1.000
_cell.length_c   1.000
_cell.angle_alpha   90.00
_cell.angle_beta   90.00
_cell.angle_gamma   90.00
#
_symmetry.space_group_name_H-M   'P 1'
#
loop_
_entity.id
_entity.type
_entity.pdbx_description
1 polymer ?
#
loop_
_entity_poly.entity_id
_entity_poly.type
_entity_poly.pdbx_seq_one_letter_code
_entity_poly.pdbx_strand_id
1 'polypeptide(L)'
;MKHAALTYLLSLLVLVFVTGCAGTRYPVRDYPYPLPRDDRDWEKRDKDWEERDRDWEERERDRDRDWEDRGRDSRRENGRSYPFSALDIPRGHLPPPGECKVWFPGKPPGHQPPPQSCSSALRNAPLGAWVISHEGSRYRVSIFNRNRRNIIDEVRYYLAN
;
A
#
# COMPACT_ATOMS: atom_id res chain seq x y z
N MET A 1 -37.13 14.83 -56.26
CA MET A 1 -37.47 14.00 -55.07
C MET A 1 -36.29 13.75 -54.12
N LYS A 2 -35.01 13.80 -54.55
CA LYS A 2 -33.84 13.51 -53.68
C LYS A 2 -33.46 14.65 -52.70
N HIS A 3 -33.73 15.91 -53.05
CA HIS A 3 -33.39 17.07 -52.20
C HIS A 3 -34.28 17.23 -50.96
N ALA A 4 -35.55 16.82 -51.02
CA ALA A 4 -36.48 16.90 -49.90
C ALA A 4 -36.16 15.89 -48.78
N ALA A 5 -35.58 14.74 -49.11
CA ALA A 5 -35.18 13.74 -48.13
C ALA A 5 -33.94 14.18 -47.33
N LEU A 6 -33.01 14.91 -47.98
CA LEU A 6 -31.79 15.40 -47.35
C LEU A 6 -32.07 16.53 -46.35
N THR A 7 -33.03 17.41 -46.67
CA THR A 7 -33.46 18.49 -45.75
C THR A 7 -34.23 17.95 -44.56
N TYR A 8 -35.05 16.89 -44.74
CA TYR A 8 -35.73 16.20 -43.65
C TYR A 8 -34.77 15.45 -42.71
N LEU A 9 -33.70 14.85 -43.26
CA LEU A 9 -32.69 14.18 -42.45
C LEU A 9 -31.82 15.17 -41.66
N LEU A 10 -31.45 16.31 -42.26
CA LEU A 10 -30.73 17.37 -41.58
C LEU A 10 -31.56 18.04 -40.47
N SER A 11 -32.86 18.27 -40.70
CA SER A 11 -33.74 18.84 -39.66
C SER A 11 -33.97 17.88 -38.49
N LEU A 12 -34.10 16.58 -38.75
CA LEU A 12 -34.17 15.55 -37.71
C LEU A 12 -32.88 15.47 -36.89
N LEU A 13 -31.71 15.58 -37.53
CA LEU A 13 -30.41 15.59 -36.83
C LEU A 13 -30.27 16.81 -35.90
N VAL A 14 -30.70 18.00 -36.34
CA VAL A 14 -30.69 19.20 -35.50
C VAL A 14 -31.65 19.08 -34.31
N LEU A 15 -32.83 18.46 -34.48
CA LEU A 15 -33.77 18.20 -33.38
C LEU A 15 -33.23 17.22 -32.33
N VAL A 16 -32.46 16.21 -32.75
CA VAL A 16 -31.80 15.26 -31.82
C VAL A 16 -30.69 15.96 -31.02
N PHE A 17 -29.92 16.86 -31.64
CA PHE A 17 -28.85 17.58 -30.93
C PHE A 17 -29.39 18.66 -29.97
N VAL A 18 -30.51 19.32 -30.28
CA VAL A 18 -31.10 20.36 -29.40
C VAL A 18 -31.87 19.73 -28.22
N THR A 19 -32.39 18.51 -28.36
CA THR A 19 -33.08 17.79 -27.25
C THR A 19 -32.14 17.04 -26.31
N GLY A 20 -30.87 16.81 -26.72
CA GLY A 20 -29.86 16.11 -25.91
C GLY A 20 -29.28 16.90 -24.72
N CYS A 21 -29.63 18.18 -24.55
CA CYS A 21 -29.14 19.02 -23.44
C CYS A 21 -30.17 19.27 -22.33
N ALA A 22 -31.26 18.51 -22.30
CA ALA A 22 -32.25 18.60 -21.23
C ALA A 22 -31.77 17.84 -19.99
N GLY A 23 -30.91 18.51 -19.21
CA GLY A 23 -30.80 18.36 -17.77
C GLY A 23 -30.33 16.99 -17.28
N THR A 24 -29.02 16.87 -17.07
CA THR A 24 -28.56 16.14 -15.88
C THR A 24 -29.14 16.85 -14.66
N ARG A 25 -30.36 16.47 -14.25
CA ARG A 25 -30.84 16.74 -12.90
C ARG A 25 -29.84 16.05 -11.99
N TYR A 26 -28.93 16.84 -11.44
CA TYR A 26 -28.22 16.45 -10.24
C TYR A 26 -29.26 15.89 -9.27
N PRO A 27 -29.05 14.71 -8.66
CA PRO A 27 -29.94 14.25 -7.63
C PRO A 27 -30.02 15.39 -6.61
N VAL A 28 -31.23 15.91 -6.38
CA VAL A 28 -31.48 16.82 -5.28
C VAL A 28 -31.09 16.03 -4.06
N ARG A 29 -29.91 16.33 -3.51
CA ARG A 29 -29.52 15.89 -2.18
C ARG A 29 -30.61 16.47 -1.29
N ASP A 30 -31.49 15.62 -0.77
CA ASP A 30 -32.35 15.97 0.36
C ASP A 30 -31.39 16.45 1.45
N TYR A 31 -31.26 17.78 1.57
CA TYR A 31 -30.60 18.36 2.72
C TYR A 31 -31.54 18.09 3.89
N PRO A 32 -31.13 17.31 4.90
CA PRO A 32 -32.03 16.84 5.96
C PRO A 32 -32.44 17.94 6.96
N TYR A 33 -32.31 19.22 6.60
CA TYR A 33 -32.49 20.35 7.50
C TYR A 33 -33.61 21.27 6.97
N PRO A 34 -34.73 21.41 7.71
CA PRO A 34 -35.76 22.39 7.42
C PRO A 34 -35.15 23.80 7.31
N LEU A 35 -35.61 24.61 6.36
CA LEU A 35 -35.18 26.00 6.25
C LEU A 35 -35.64 26.79 7.49
N PRO A 36 -34.77 27.65 8.05
CA PRO A 36 -35.10 28.43 9.23
C PRO A 36 -36.28 29.38 9.01
N ARG A 37 -37.13 29.52 10.02
CA ARG A 37 -38.40 30.27 9.90
C ARG A 37 -38.28 31.76 10.25
N ASP A 38 -37.31 32.13 11.09
CA ASP A 38 -37.08 33.49 11.54
C ASP A 38 -35.58 33.74 11.80
N ASP A 39 -35.19 35.00 12.02
CA ASP A 39 -33.79 35.39 12.23
C ASP A 39 -33.13 34.71 13.44
N ARG A 40 -33.90 34.38 14.49
CA ARG A 40 -33.38 33.66 15.66
C ARG A 40 -33.07 32.21 15.32
N ASP A 41 -33.86 31.61 14.44
CA ASP A 41 -33.63 30.28 13.91
C ASP A 41 -32.39 30.25 12.98
N TRP A 42 -32.14 31.35 12.25
CA TRP A 42 -30.87 31.53 11.51
C TRP A 42 -29.68 31.58 12.46
N GLU A 43 -29.70 32.43 13.48
CA GLU A 43 -28.63 32.53 14.47
C GLU A 43 -28.37 31.21 15.21
N LYS A 44 -29.43 30.47 15.57
CA LYS A 44 -29.31 29.19 16.25
C LYS A 44 -28.62 28.16 15.36
N ARG A 45 -29.00 28.10 14.08
CA ARG A 45 -28.40 27.18 13.12
C ARG A 45 -26.94 27.55 12.86
N ASP A 46 -26.60 28.82 12.73
CA ASP A 46 -25.22 29.26 12.50
C ASP A 46 -24.33 28.89 13.70
N LYS A 47 -24.83 29.03 14.93
CA LYS A 47 -24.13 28.55 16.14
C LYS A 47 -23.93 27.03 16.14
N ASP A 48 -24.94 26.27 15.73
CA ASP A 48 -24.85 24.80 15.62
C ASP A 48 -23.83 24.38 14.54
N TRP A 49 -23.73 25.13 13.43
CA TRP A 49 -22.69 24.92 12.42
C TRP A 49 -21.30 25.21 12.97
N GLU A 50 -21.10 26.34 13.66
CA GLU A 50 -19.81 26.69 14.26
C GLU A 50 -19.36 25.68 15.32
N GLU A 51 -20.29 25.16 16.13
CA GLU A 51 -20.00 24.13 17.14
C GLU A 51 -19.60 22.81 16.48
N ARG A 52 -20.32 22.41 15.43
CA ARG A 52 -20.03 21.20 14.67
C ARG A 52 -18.68 21.28 13.97
N ASP A 53 -18.36 22.40 13.33
CA ASP A 53 -17.06 22.60 12.68
C ASP A 53 -15.92 22.54 13.69
N ARG A 54 -16.10 23.12 14.88
CA ARG A 54 -15.11 23.03 15.98
C ARG A 54 -14.89 21.58 16.44
N ASP A 55 -15.97 20.81 16.61
CA ASP A 55 -15.92 19.38 16.97
C ASP A 55 -15.23 18.54 15.87
N TRP A 56 -15.47 18.86 14.59
CA TRP A 56 -14.74 18.23 13.48
C TRP A 56 -13.24 18.53 13.52
N GLU A 57 -12.86 19.79 13.69
CA GLU A 57 -11.45 20.21 13.76
C GLU A 57 -10.72 19.56 14.95
N GLU A 58 -11.40 19.42 16.09
CA GLU A 58 -10.86 18.75 17.27
C GLU A 58 -10.62 17.26 17.00
N ARG A 59 -11.61 16.56 16.41
CA ARG A 59 -11.48 15.14 16.06
C ARG A 59 -10.37 14.89 15.04
N GLU A 60 -10.21 15.73 14.03
CA GLU A 60 -9.12 15.60 13.06
C GLU A 60 -7.76 15.84 13.73
N ARG A 61 -7.66 16.85 14.61
CA ARG A 61 -6.42 17.11 15.38
C ARG A 61 -6.06 15.93 16.31
N ASP A 62 -7.04 15.31 16.95
CA ASP A 62 -6.82 14.14 17.79
C ASP A 62 -6.43 12.91 16.96
N ARG A 63 -7.06 12.73 15.79
CA ARG A 63 -6.68 11.68 14.83
C ARG A 63 -5.25 11.88 14.32
N ASP A 64 -4.84 13.09 14.00
CA ASP A 64 -3.48 13.40 13.55
C ASP A 64 -2.45 13.13 14.66
N ARG A 65 -2.73 13.52 15.91
CA ARG A 65 -1.87 13.19 17.06
C ARG A 65 -1.74 11.69 17.26
N ASP A 66 -2.84 10.96 17.13
CA ASP A 66 -2.87 9.49 17.22
C ASP A 66 -2.09 8.81 16.09
N TRP A 67 -2.16 9.34 14.86
CA TRP A 67 -1.29 8.91 13.76
C TRP A 67 0.20 9.17 14.02
N GLU A 68 0.54 10.35 14.55
CA GLU A 68 1.92 10.70 14.90
C GLU A 68 2.47 9.83 16.03
N ASP A 69 1.67 9.56 17.06
CA ASP A 69 2.06 8.74 18.20
C ASP A 69 2.27 7.27 17.78
N ARG A 70 1.33 6.71 17.01
CA ARG A 70 1.53 5.38 16.38
C ARG A 70 2.74 5.34 15.46
N GLY A 71 3.01 6.42 14.72
CA GLY A 71 4.19 6.54 13.87
C GLY A 71 5.50 6.59 14.68
N ARG A 72 5.48 7.24 15.85
CA ARG A 72 6.60 7.31 16.79
C ARG A 72 6.86 5.96 17.47
N ASP A 73 5.82 5.26 17.91
CA ASP A 73 5.93 3.90 18.48
C ASP A 73 6.42 2.91 17.43
N SER A 74 5.88 3.01 16.21
CA SER A 74 6.41 2.27 15.06
C SER A 74 7.89 2.57 14.84
N ARG A 75 8.35 3.82 14.95
CA ARG A 75 9.78 4.16 14.80
C ARG A 75 10.66 3.60 15.93
N ARG A 76 10.11 3.46 17.14
CA ARG A 76 10.79 2.91 18.32
C ARG A 76 10.87 1.38 18.31
N GLU A 77 9.81 0.71 17.85
CA GLU A 77 9.73 -0.74 17.72
C GLU A 77 10.39 -1.25 16.43
N ASN A 78 10.43 -0.40 15.41
CA ASN A 78 10.90 -0.73 14.07
C ASN A 78 12.26 -0.06 13.80
N GLY A 79 13.30 -0.52 14.48
CA GLY A 79 14.68 -0.52 13.97
C GLY A 79 14.85 -1.40 12.71
N ARG A 80 13.78 -1.64 11.95
CA ARG A 80 13.78 -2.34 10.68
C ARG A 80 13.94 -1.27 9.61
N SER A 81 15.20 -0.98 9.29
CA SER A 81 15.57 -0.40 7.99
C SER A 81 14.77 -1.12 6.90
N TYR A 82 14.04 -0.36 6.08
CA TYR A 82 13.42 -0.92 4.89
C TYR A 82 14.50 -1.68 4.08
N PRO A 83 14.30 -2.96 3.75
CA PRO A 83 15.38 -3.94 3.57
C PRO A 83 15.98 -3.96 2.16
N PHE A 84 16.20 -2.81 1.53
CA PHE A 84 16.83 -2.76 0.21
C PHE A 84 18.31 -2.36 0.23
N SER A 85 18.85 -1.89 1.35
CA SER A 85 20.14 -1.21 1.34
C SER A 85 21.37 -2.12 1.44
N ALA A 86 21.36 -3.16 2.29
CA ALA A 86 22.48 -4.11 2.35
C ALA A 86 22.09 -5.40 3.08
N LEU A 87 22.62 -6.53 2.59
CA LEU A 87 22.66 -7.77 3.34
C LEU A 87 23.90 -7.69 4.25
N ASP A 88 23.75 -7.77 5.58
CA ASP A 88 24.84 -7.71 6.58
C ASP A 88 25.78 -8.94 6.55
N ILE A 89 25.93 -9.56 5.38
CA ILE A 89 26.78 -10.71 5.11
C ILE A 89 27.93 -10.21 4.25
N PRO A 90 29.20 -10.38 4.68
CA PRO A 90 30.34 -9.97 3.88
C PRO A 90 30.27 -10.60 2.48
N ARG A 91 30.58 -9.83 1.42
CA ARG A 91 30.41 -10.27 0.03
C ARG A 91 31.09 -11.60 -0.30
N GLY A 92 32.30 -11.81 0.22
CA GLY A 92 33.04 -13.08 0.04
C GLY A 92 32.39 -14.30 0.69
N HIS A 93 31.35 -14.10 1.49
CA HIS A 93 30.58 -15.17 2.12
C HIS A 93 29.24 -15.42 1.43
N LEU A 94 28.90 -14.73 0.35
CA LEU A 94 27.69 -15.00 -0.43
C LEU A 94 27.90 -16.22 -1.34
N PRO A 95 26.85 -16.99 -1.67
CA PRO A 95 26.99 -18.11 -2.59
C PRO A 95 27.36 -17.61 -3.99
N PRO A 96 28.12 -18.37 -4.79
CA PRO A 96 28.27 -18.10 -6.21
C PRO A 96 26.95 -18.36 -6.97
N PRO A 97 26.80 -17.84 -8.20
CA PRO A 97 25.64 -18.13 -9.05
C PRO A 97 25.45 -19.64 -9.26
N GLY A 98 24.21 -20.10 -9.17
CA GLY A 98 23.85 -21.53 -9.30
C GLY A 98 23.90 -22.33 -7.99
N GLU A 99 24.49 -21.78 -6.93
CA GLU A 99 24.50 -22.37 -5.59
C GLU A 99 23.66 -21.56 -4.60
N CYS A 100 23.35 -22.19 -3.48
CA CYS A 100 22.67 -21.56 -2.36
C CYS A 100 23.50 -21.74 -1.09
N LYS A 101 23.35 -20.80 -0.16
CA LYS A 101 24.05 -20.86 1.12
C LYS A 101 23.08 -20.83 2.29
N VAL A 102 23.25 -21.79 3.20
CA VAL A 102 22.60 -21.74 4.51
C VAL A 102 23.39 -20.81 5.40
N TRP A 103 22.72 -19.84 6.03
CA TRP A 103 23.32 -18.84 6.89
C TRP A 103 22.68 -18.85 8.27
N PHE A 104 23.52 -18.83 9.31
CA PHE A 104 23.07 -18.78 10.69
C PHE A 104 23.40 -17.40 11.28
N PRO A 105 22.39 -16.54 11.56
CA PRO A 105 22.64 -15.18 12.04
C PRO A 105 23.49 -15.09 13.32
N GLY A 106 23.43 -16.11 14.18
CA GLY A 106 24.22 -16.17 15.42
C GLY A 106 25.62 -16.75 15.29
N LYS A 107 26.06 -17.15 14.07
CA LYS A 107 27.41 -17.72 13.86
C LYS A 107 28.33 -16.70 13.19
N PRO A 108 29.61 -16.61 13.60
CA PRO A 108 30.59 -15.78 12.91
C PRO A 108 30.74 -16.18 11.43
N PRO A 109 31.04 -15.24 10.50
CA PRO A 109 31.12 -15.53 9.07
C PRO A 109 32.05 -16.70 8.69
N GLY A 110 33.20 -16.84 9.36
CA GLY A 110 34.16 -17.93 9.11
C GLY A 110 33.71 -19.31 9.60
N HIS A 111 32.65 -19.40 10.39
CA HIS A 111 32.07 -20.65 10.92
C HIS A 111 30.80 -21.07 10.18
N GLN A 112 30.47 -20.36 9.10
CA GLN A 112 29.31 -20.66 8.27
C GLN A 112 29.62 -21.85 7.37
N PRO A 113 28.63 -22.70 7.07
CA PRO A 113 28.83 -23.80 6.15
C PRO A 113 29.19 -23.30 4.74
N PRO A 114 29.86 -24.12 3.92
CA PRO A 114 30.08 -23.78 2.52
C PRO A 114 28.74 -23.68 1.76
N PRO A 115 28.72 -22.98 0.61
CA PRO A 115 27.63 -23.08 -0.35
C PRO A 115 27.35 -24.55 -0.75
N GLN A 116 26.10 -24.81 -1.14
CA GLN A 116 25.62 -26.14 -1.52
C GLN A 116 24.53 -26.03 -2.59
N SER A 117 24.05 -27.16 -3.10
CA SER A 117 22.93 -27.16 -4.04
C SER A 117 21.68 -26.53 -3.43
N CYS A 118 20.95 -25.73 -4.21
CA CYS A 118 19.74 -25.06 -3.74
C CYS A 118 18.66 -26.03 -3.25
N SER A 119 18.54 -27.19 -3.89
CA SER A 119 17.65 -28.25 -3.43
C SER A 119 18.03 -28.78 -2.05
N SER A 120 19.32 -28.97 -1.76
CA SER A 120 19.76 -29.41 -0.43
C SER A 120 19.58 -28.31 0.60
N ALA A 121 19.97 -27.07 0.27
CA ALA A 121 19.87 -25.93 1.18
C ALA A 121 18.41 -25.70 1.63
N LEU A 122 17.45 -25.75 0.71
CA LEU A 122 16.03 -25.52 1.02
C LEU A 122 15.38 -26.70 1.76
N ARG A 123 15.70 -27.95 1.38
CA ARG A 123 15.12 -29.15 2.03
C ARG A 123 15.66 -29.39 3.44
N ASN A 124 16.93 -29.07 3.66
CA ASN A 124 17.65 -29.40 4.90
C ASN A 124 17.93 -28.17 5.77
N ALA A 125 17.34 -27.01 5.45
CA ALA A 125 17.51 -25.79 6.24
C ALA A 125 17.08 -26.01 7.70
N PRO A 126 17.97 -25.76 8.68
CA PRO A 126 17.59 -25.83 10.08
C PRO A 126 16.62 -24.72 10.48
N LEU A 127 15.99 -24.89 11.65
CA LEU A 127 15.09 -23.89 12.23
C LEU A 127 15.80 -22.54 12.41
N GLY A 128 15.15 -21.45 12.01
CA GLY A 128 15.70 -20.11 12.12
C GLY A 128 16.87 -19.79 11.19
N ALA A 129 17.32 -20.75 10.36
CA ALA A 129 18.37 -20.52 9.39
C ALA A 129 17.84 -19.69 8.21
N TRP A 130 18.75 -19.02 7.52
CA TRP A 130 18.46 -18.32 6.29
C TRP A 130 18.99 -19.12 5.11
N VAL A 131 18.26 -19.17 4.00
CA VAL A 131 18.78 -19.69 2.73
C VAL A 131 18.91 -18.52 1.76
N ILE A 132 20.15 -18.28 1.35
CA ILE A 132 20.53 -17.23 0.41
C ILE A 132 20.67 -17.87 -0.95
N SER A 133 19.98 -17.32 -1.95
CA SER A 133 20.02 -17.76 -3.35
C SER A 133 20.15 -16.57 -4.29
N HIS A 134 20.62 -16.82 -5.51
CA HIS A 134 20.58 -15.85 -6.60
C HIS A 134 19.20 -15.84 -7.27
N GLU A 135 18.69 -14.66 -7.56
CA GLU A 135 17.51 -14.43 -8.41
C GLU A 135 17.81 -13.24 -9.35
N GLY A 136 18.32 -13.55 -10.54
CA GLY A 136 18.80 -12.54 -11.48
C GLY A 136 19.97 -11.74 -10.90
N SER A 137 19.80 -10.42 -10.77
CA SER A 137 20.79 -9.49 -10.18
C SER A 137 20.57 -9.23 -8.68
N ARG A 138 19.77 -10.08 -8.01
CA ARG A 138 19.42 -9.93 -6.60
C ARG A 138 19.72 -11.20 -5.82
N TYR A 139 19.97 -11.03 -4.53
CA TYR A 139 19.95 -12.11 -3.57
C TYR A 139 18.54 -12.25 -2.98
N ARG A 140 17.98 -13.45 -3.09
CA ARG A 140 16.77 -13.85 -2.38
C ARG A 140 17.18 -14.54 -1.08
N VAL A 141 16.66 -14.07 0.04
CA VAL A 141 16.94 -14.62 1.38
C VAL A 141 15.64 -15.16 1.96
N SER A 142 15.55 -16.49 2.07
CA SER A 142 14.43 -17.18 2.70
C SER A 142 14.73 -17.39 4.19
N ILE A 143 13.92 -16.81 5.06
CA ILE A 143 14.08 -16.89 6.51
C ILE A 143 13.18 -18.02 7.03
N PHE A 144 13.78 -19.10 7.53
CA PHE A 144 13.03 -20.24 8.04
C PHE A 144 12.50 -19.98 9.45
N ASN A 145 11.33 -20.53 9.72
CA ASN A 145 10.68 -20.45 11.02
C ASN A 145 11.55 -21.07 12.12
N ARG A 146 11.54 -20.47 13.30
CA ARG A 146 12.35 -20.90 14.45
C ARG A 146 11.77 -22.10 15.21
N ASN A 147 10.48 -22.38 15.03
CA ASN A 147 9.71 -23.36 15.79
C ASN A 147 9.13 -24.48 14.89
N ARG A 148 8.99 -24.23 13.58
CA ARG A 148 8.37 -25.16 12.61
C ARG A 148 9.34 -25.46 11.48
N ARG A 149 9.60 -26.75 11.25
CA ARG A 149 10.47 -27.19 10.14
C ARG A 149 9.79 -26.91 8.80
N ASN A 150 10.60 -26.59 7.78
CA ASN A 150 10.15 -26.37 6.40
C ASN A 150 9.12 -25.26 6.20
N ILE A 151 8.96 -24.35 7.17
CA ILE A 151 8.14 -23.14 7.02
C ILE A 151 9.08 -21.95 6.81
N ILE A 152 8.83 -21.18 5.76
CA ILE A 152 9.49 -19.88 5.53
C ILE A 152 8.59 -18.81 6.15
N ASP A 153 9.10 -18.08 7.12
CA ASP A 153 8.37 -16.98 7.77
C ASP A 153 8.42 -15.70 6.94
N GLU A 154 9.55 -15.46 6.27
CA GLU A 154 9.78 -14.23 5.52
C GLU A 154 10.73 -14.47 4.34
N VAL A 155 10.51 -13.74 3.25
CA VAL A 155 11.42 -13.68 2.10
C VAL A 155 11.85 -12.24 1.90
N ARG A 156 13.17 -12.01 1.83
CA ARG A 156 13.76 -10.69 1.58
C ARG A 156 14.59 -10.69 0.30
N TYR A 157 14.71 -9.52 -0.30
CA TYR A 157 15.48 -9.30 -1.53
C TYR A 157 16.52 -8.23 -1.32
N TYR A 158 17.76 -8.52 -1.69
CA TYR A 158 18.89 -7.59 -1.59
C TYR A 158 19.55 -7.45 -2.95
N LEU A 159 20.08 -6.26 -3.25
CA LEU A 159 20.83 -6.06 -4.48
C LEU A 159 22.15 -6.84 -4.45
N ALA A 160 22.48 -7.51 -5.55
CA ALA A 160 23.83 -8.01 -5.77
C ALA A 160 24.71 -6.81 -6.15
N ASN A 161 25.14 -6.09 -5.13
CA ASN A 161 25.95 -4.90 -5.27
C ASN A 161 27.38 -5.28 -5.65
#